data_AF-A0A4Y2CW70-F1
#
_entry.id   AF-A0A4Y2CW70-F1
#
_cell.length_a   1.000
_cell.length_b   1.000
_cell.length_c   1.000
_cell.angle_alpha   90.00
_cell.angle_beta   90.00
_cell.angle_gamma   90.00
#
_symmetry.space_group_name_H-M   'P 1'
#
loop_
_entity.id
_entity.type
_entity.pdbx_description
1 polymer ?
#
loop_
_entity_poly.entity_id
_entity_poly.type
_entity_poly.pdbx_seq_one_letter_code
_entity_poly.pdbx_strand_id
1 'polypeptide(L)'
;MKTFLCFSTFCLLISADICSAEATGAPMKPEVRGFCSKCPKNERPMDCAELMENSVSDSGVYTIYPRSRAAGGKSVEVYCDMANNGGGWT
;
A
#
# COMPACT_ATOMS: atom_id res chain seq x y z
N MET A 1 63.36 -8.86 6.68
CA MET A 1 64.12 -9.65 7.67
C MET A 1 63.21 -9.84 8.88
N LYS A 2 63.06 -11.09 9.30
CA LYS A 2 62.17 -11.58 10.37
C LYS A 2 62.49 -10.94 11.72
N THR A 3 61.47 -10.74 12.55
CA THR A 3 61.45 -11.04 14.00
C THR A 3 59.98 -10.99 14.46
N PHE A 4 59.27 -12.11 14.61
CA PHE A 4 59.17 -12.89 15.85
C PHE A 4 59.02 -12.05 17.12
N LEU A 5 57.78 -11.74 17.49
CA LEU A 5 57.30 -11.56 18.87
C LEU A 5 55.84 -12.05 18.81
N CYS A 6 55.54 -13.28 19.19
CA CYS A 6 55.42 -13.77 20.56
C CYS A 6 54.37 -12.99 21.36
N PHE A 7 53.57 -13.77 22.07
CA PHE A 7 52.61 -13.41 23.10
C PHE A 7 51.17 -13.14 22.63
N SER A 8 50.39 -14.20 22.83
CA SER A 8 49.24 -14.13 23.73
C SER A 8 48.00 -13.53 23.11
N THR A 9 47.25 -14.36 22.39
CA THR A 9 45.85 -14.74 22.69
C THR A 9 44.89 -13.67 23.24
N PHE A 10 45.08 -12.40 22.92
CA PHE A 10 44.22 -11.33 23.36
C PHE A 10 43.97 -10.40 22.17
N CYS A 11 42.69 -10.28 21.81
CA CYS A 11 42.16 -9.49 20.70
C CYS A 11 42.59 -10.02 19.31
N LEU A 12 41.95 -10.98 18.64
CA LEU A 12 40.50 -11.18 18.42
C LEU A 12 39.66 -9.90 18.34
N LEU A 13 40.29 -8.77 18.02
CA LEU A 13 39.59 -7.58 17.58
C LEU A 13 40.33 -7.10 16.33
N ILE A 14 39.58 -6.99 15.24
CA ILE A 14 39.90 -6.21 14.04
C ILE A 14 40.83 -6.89 13.01
N SER A 15 40.27 -7.79 12.20
CA SER A 15 40.44 -7.85 10.73
C SER A 15 40.07 -9.25 10.23
N ALA A 16 39.25 -9.49 9.21
CA ALA A 16 38.41 -8.67 8.37
C ALA A 16 37.54 -9.70 7.64
N ASP A 17 36.23 -9.69 7.84
CA ASP A 17 35.27 -10.24 6.89
C ASP A 17 34.00 -9.39 6.97
N ILE A 18 34.04 -8.32 6.19
CA ILE A 18 32.89 -7.54 5.75
C ILE A 18 32.19 -8.39 4.68
N CYS A 19 30.99 -8.87 4.96
CA CYS A 19 29.82 -8.91 4.06
C CYS A 19 28.88 -10.03 4.48
N SER A 20 27.74 -9.66 5.08
CA SER A 20 26.42 -10.21 4.74
C SER A 20 25.37 -9.43 5.52
N ALA A 21 25.07 -8.22 5.05
CA ALA A 21 23.76 -7.64 5.29
C ALA A 21 22.82 -8.23 4.25
N GLU A 22 22.25 -9.41 4.51
CA GLU A 22 21.04 -9.81 3.82
C GLU A 22 19.89 -8.98 4.38
N ALA A 23 19.66 -7.83 3.75
CA ALA A 23 18.37 -7.18 3.80
C ALA A 23 17.35 -8.09 3.10
N THR A 24 16.84 -9.09 3.82
CA THR A 24 15.59 -9.75 3.44
C THR A 24 14.45 -8.79 3.76
N GLY A 25 14.36 -7.74 2.95
CA GLY A 25 13.12 -7.00 2.77
C GLY A 25 12.13 -7.94 2.11
N ALA A 26 11.48 -8.77 2.92
CA ALA A 26 10.25 -9.42 2.49
C ALA A 26 9.30 -8.29 2.08
N PRO A 27 8.66 -8.35 0.90
CA PRO A 27 7.58 -7.43 0.60
C PRO A 27 6.53 -7.66 1.69
N MET A 28 6.31 -6.64 2.52
CA MET A 28 5.19 -6.59 3.43
C MET A 28 3.94 -6.62 2.56
N LYS A 29 3.42 -7.83 2.33
CA LYS A 29 2.12 -8.00 1.68
C LYS A 29 1.13 -7.22 2.54
N PRO A 30 0.40 -6.24 1.98
CA PRO A 30 -0.72 -5.70 2.71
C PRO A 30 -1.64 -6.88 3.03
N GLU A 31 -1.90 -7.02 4.32
CA GLU A 31 -2.80 -8.02 4.86
C GLU A 31 -4.21 -7.75 4.32
N VAL A 32 -4.60 -8.44 3.25
CA VAL A 32 -6.00 -8.48 2.83
C VAL A 32 -6.71 -9.47 3.73
N ARG A 33 -7.07 -9.00 4.93
CA ARG A 33 -8.04 -9.69 5.79
C ARG A 33 -9.39 -9.73 5.08
N GLY A 34 -9.85 -10.94 4.82
CA GLY A 34 -11.26 -11.24 4.68
C GLY A 34 -11.76 -11.28 3.24
N PHE A 35 -11.97 -12.50 2.74
CA PHE A 35 -13.02 -12.75 1.76
C PHE A 35 -14.37 -12.53 2.46
N CYS A 36 -14.79 -11.28 2.60
CA CYS A 36 -16.18 -11.00 2.87
C CYS A 36 -16.90 -11.21 1.54
N SER A 37 -17.51 -12.37 1.34
CA SER A 37 -18.24 -12.71 0.11
C SER A 37 -19.51 -11.85 -0.11
N LYS A 38 -19.61 -10.71 0.60
CA LYS A 38 -20.46 -9.54 0.36
C LYS A 38 -19.88 -8.37 1.17
N CYS A 39 -19.23 -7.42 0.50
CA CYS A 39 -18.93 -6.12 1.12
C CYS A 39 -20.26 -5.41 1.42
N PRO A 40 -20.45 -4.83 2.62
CA PRO A 40 -21.61 -3.98 2.88
C PRO A 40 -21.60 -2.83 1.88
N LYS A 41 -22.73 -2.59 1.21
CA LYS A 41 -22.85 -1.50 0.25
C LYS A 41 -22.83 -0.16 1.00
N ASN A 42 -21.95 0.75 0.61
CA ASN A 42 -21.96 2.11 1.12
C ASN A 42 -23.07 2.91 0.42
N GLU A 43 -24.10 3.33 1.17
CA GLU A 43 -25.20 4.15 0.65
C GLU A 43 -24.75 5.55 0.19
N ARG A 44 -23.59 6.02 0.67
CA ARG A 44 -23.03 7.34 0.37
C ARG A 44 -21.57 7.21 -0.05
N PRO A 45 -21.30 6.68 -1.25
CA PRO A 45 -19.94 6.53 -1.76
C PRO A 45 -19.27 7.90 -1.87
N MET A 46 -18.04 8.01 -1.39
CA MET A 46 -17.27 9.26 -1.41
C MET A 46 -16.65 9.54 -2.78
N ASP A 47 -16.35 8.50 -3.54
CA ASP A 47 -15.68 8.53 -4.83
C ASP A 47 -16.10 7.33 -5.70
N CYS A 48 -15.61 7.28 -6.93
CA CYS A 48 -15.91 6.21 -7.88
C CYS A 48 -15.31 4.86 -7.46
N ALA A 49 -14.27 4.82 -6.63
CA ALA A 49 -13.69 3.58 -6.14
C ALA A 49 -14.63 2.88 -5.14
N GLU A 50 -15.19 3.62 -4.18
CA GLU A 50 -16.23 3.08 -3.28
C GLU A 50 -17.50 2.68 -4.05
N LEU A 51 -17.80 3.39 -5.14
CA LEU A 51 -18.91 3.07 -6.03
C LEU A 51 -18.67 1.72 -6.72
N MET A 52 -17.42 1.43 -7.11
CA MET A 52 -17.02 0.13 -7.66
C MET A 52 -17.09 -0.99 -6.61
N GLU A 53 -16.73 -0.72 -5.35
CA GLU A 53 -16.92 -1.66 -4.22
C GLU A 53 -18.40 -2.00 -3.99
N ASN A 54 -19.32 -1.08 -4.34
CA ASN A 54 -20.76 -1.31 -4.36
C ASN A 54 -21.24 -2.18 -5.53
N SER A 55 -20.34 -2.89 -6.21
CA SER A 55 -20.60 -3.73 -7.40
C SER A 55 -21.13 -2.93 -8.61
N VAL A 56 -20.76 -1.65 -8.72
CA VAL A 56 -21.03 -0.86 -9.92
C VAL A 56 -19.86 -1.02 -10.89
N SER A 57 -20.14 -1.57 -12.08
CA SER A 57 -19.12 -1.85 -13.10
C SER A 57 -19.23 -0.98 -14.35
N ASP A 58 -20.32 -0.24 -14.51
CA ASP A 58 -20.58 0.53 -15.72
C ASP A 58 -20.03 1.95 -15.57
N SER A 59 -19.42 2.46 -16.64
CA SER A 59 -18.97 3.85 -16.66
C SER A 59 -20.15 4.80 -16.90
N GLY A 60 -20.14 5.97 -16.27
CA GLY A 60 -21.25 6.90 -16.36
C GLY A 60 -21.18 8.04 -15.35
N VAL A 61 -22.19 8.90 -15.34
CA VAL A 61 -22.29 9.98 -14.35
C VAL A 61 -22.97 9.45 -13.09
N TYR A 62 -22.32 9.64 -11.94
CA TYR A 62 -22.82 9.20 -10.64
C TYR A 62 -22.75 10.33 -9.61
N THR A 63 -23.66 10.25 -8.64
CA THR A 63 -23.67 11.12 -7.47
C THR A 63 -22.78 10.54 -6.38
N ILE A 64 -21.74 11.28 -6.00
CA ILE A 64 -20.83 10.94 -4.89
C ILE A 64 -20.98 11.95 -3.74
N TYR A 65 -20.50 11.58 -2.56
CA TYR A 65 -20.62 12.36 -1.32
C TYR A 65 -19.24 12.62 -0.68
N PRO A 66 -18.39 13.48 -1.26
CA PRO A 66 -17.06 13.76 -0.73
C PRO A 66 -17.14 14.39 0.67
N ARG A 67 -16.31 13.91 1.62
CA ARG A 67 -16.20 14.51 2.96
C ARG A 67 -15.29 15.75 3.02
N SER A 68 -15.01 16.38 1.87
CA SER A 68 -14.14 17.55 1.84
C SER A 68 -14.85 18.77 2.46
N ARG A 69 -14.11 19.62 3.19
CA ARG A 69 -14.67 20.88 3.69
C ARG A 69 -15.15 21.78 2.55
N ALA A 70 -14.49 21.70 1.39
CA ALA A 70 -14.85 22.45 0.19
C ALA A 70 -16.23 22.05 -0.36
N ALA A 71 -16.59 20.77 -0.32
CA ALA A 71 -17.90 20.30 -0.72
C ALA A 71 -19.00 20.70 0.28
N GLY A 72 -18.65 21.06 1.52
CA GLY A 72 -19.62 21.52 2.53
C GLY A 72 -20.69 20.47 2.84
N GLY A 73 -20.37 19.18 2.72
CA GLY A 73 -21.33 18.08 2.90
C GLY A 73 -22.34 17.91 1.77
N LYS A 74 -22.17 18.63 0.65
CA LYS A 74 -23.00 18.49 -0.55
C LYS A 74 -22.54 17.29 -1.38
N SER A 75 -23.48 16.68 -2.08
CA SER A 75 -23.18 15.71 -3.13
C SER A 75 -22.75 16.42 -4.41
N VAL A 76 -21.98 15.72 -5.23
CA VAL A 76 -21.56 16.18 -6.56
C VAL A 76 -21.77 15.07 -7.58
N GLU A 77 -22.09 15.46 -8.81
CA GLU A 77 -22.17 14.54 -9.95
C GLU A 77 -20.81 14.50 -10.65
N VAL A 78 -20.24 13.32 -10.82
CA VAL A 78 -18.95 13.08 -11.48
C VAL A 78 -19.09 11.97 -12.51
N TYR A 79 -18.25 12.00 -13.54
CA TYR A 79 -18.15 10.88 -14.46
C TYR A 79 -17.21 9.83 -13.86
N CYS A 80 -17.73 8.64 -13.58
CA CYS A 80 -16.93 7.51 -13.16
C CYS A 80 -16.51 6.66 -14.36
N ASP A 81 -15.20 6.51 -14.56
CA ASP A 81 -14.66 5.48 -15.44
C ASP A 81 -14.40 4.21 -14.63
N MET A 82 -15.23 3.19 -14.92
CA MET A 82 -15.20 1.88 -14.28
C MET A 82 -14.52 0.81 -15.15
N ALA A 83 -14.20 1.12 -16.41
CA ALA A 83 -13.71 0.14 -17.38
C ALA A 83 -12.19 0.20 -17.55
N ASN A 84 -11.61 1.41 -17.51
CA ASN A 84 -10.21 1.59 -17.85
C ASN A 84 -9.30 1.45 -16.63
N ASN A 85 -8.14 0.82 -16.82
CA ASN A 85 -7.07 0.74 -15.82
C ASN A 85 -7.51 0.18 -14.44
N GLY A 86 -8.51 -0.71 -14.43
CA GLY A 86 -9.06 -1.28 -13.20
C GLY A 86 -10.22 -0.51 -12.58
N GLY A 87 -10.67 0.58 -13.22
CA GLY A 87 -11.88 1.33 -12.84
C GLY A 87 -11.71 2.21 -11.59
N GLY A 88 -12.82 2.80 -11.15
CA GLY A 88 -12.88 3.64 -9.94
C GLY A 88 -12.35 5.06 -10.10
N TRP A 89 -12.23 5.56 -11.33
CA TRP A 89 -11.70 6.90 -11.60
C TRP A 89 -12.81 7.96 -11.59
N THR A 90 -12.58 9.05 -10.85
CA THR A 90 -13.44 10.27 -10.78
C THR A 90 -12.97 11.36 -11.73
#